data_AF-A0A9Q4WSY8-F1
#
_entry.id   AF-A0A9Q4WSY8-F1
#
_cell.length_a   1.000
_cell.length_b   1.000
_cell.length_c   1.000
_cell.angle_alpha   90.00
_cell.angle_beta   90.00
_cell.angle_gamma   90.00
#
_symmetry.space_group_name_H-M   'P 1'
#
loop_
_entity.id
_entity.type
_entity.pdbx_description
1 polymer ?
#
loop_
_entity_poly.entity_id
_entity_poly.type
_entity_poly.pdbx_seq_one_letter_code
_entity_poly.pdbx_strand_id
1 'polypeptide(L)'
;MSLFTMTNLPDWYYVALINSEFISLYVDNFINNTSHFQINDARQLPIVIPQKKIFESLQKLVADCISLKRTAVIDEILMEEKQYELDRLVRLLYGVED
;
A
#
# COMPACT_ATOMS: atom_id res chain seq x y z
N MET A 1 -2.89 15.16 14.50
CA MET A 1 -1.71 14.39 14.94
C MET A 1 -0.84 14.17 13.71
N SER A 2 0.42 14.56 13.74
CA SER A 2 1.37 14.41 12.62
C SER A 2 2.06 13.05 12.69
N LEU A 3 2.28 12.40 11.55
CA LEU A 3 2.97 11.11 11.43
C LEU A 3 4.38 11.40 10.92
N PHE A 4 5.41 11.17 11.74
CA PHE A 4 6.80 11.31 11.34
C PHE A 4 7.42 9.93 11.24
N THR A 5 8.02 9.62 10.09
CA THR A 5 8.71 8.33 9.94
C THR A 5 9.96 8.30 10.82
N MET A 6 10.11 7.21 11.58
CA MET A 6 11.35 6.92 12.33
C MET A 6 12.37 6.15 11.48
N THR A 7 12.03 5.84 10.23
CA THR A 7 12.83 5.05 9.30
C THR A 7 13.03 5.83 8.00
N ASN A 8 14.10 5.58 7.26
CA ASN A 8 14.32 6.20 5.94
C ASN A 8 13.44 5.55 4.83
N LEU A 9 12.19 5.21 5.16
CA LEU A 9 11.20 4.80 4.18
C LEU A 9 10.39 6.02 3.72
N PRO A 10 10.17 6.18 2.41
CA PRO A 10 9.46 7.32 1.86
C PRO A 10 7.95 7.21 2.07
N ASP A 11 7.26 8.34 2.16
CA ASP A 11 5.81 8.41 2.42
C ASP A 11 4.98 7.57 1.43
N TRP A 12 5.38 7.57 0.15
CA TRP A 12 4.70 6.81 -0.91
C TRP A 12 4.64 5.30 -0.61
N TYR A 13 5.60 4.78 0.16
CA TYR A 13 5.64 3.36 0.53
C TYR A 13 4.48 3.00 1.46
N TYR A 14 4.23 3.83 2.47
CA TYR A 14 3.10 3.64 3.38
C TYR A 14 1.76 3.77 2.64
N VAL A 15 1.68 4.72 1.70
CA VAL A 15 0.50 4.86 0.84
C VAL A 15 0.27 3.59 0.04
N ALA A 16 1.31 3.00 -0.57
CA ALA A 16 1.20 1.74 -1.31
C ALA A 16 0.67 0.60 -0.43
N LEU A 17 1.23 0.44 0.78
CA LEU A 17 0.79 -0.61 1.70
C LEU A 17 -0.68 -0.44 2.11
N ILE A 18 -1.08 0.76 2.53
CA ILE A 18 -2.45 1.04 2.99
C ILE A 18 -3.49 0.89 1.86
N ASN A 19 -3.09 1.06 0.60
CA ASN A 19 -3.97 0.85 -0.55
C ASN A 19 -4.03 -0.63 -1.01
N SER A 20 -3.38 -1.55 -0.33
CA SER A 20 -3.46 -2.98 -0.66
C SER A 20 -4.60 -3.69 0.06
N GLU A 21 -5.18 -4.69 -0.60
CA GLU A 21 -6.19 -5.59 -0.04
C GLU A 21 -5.67 -6.28 1.22
N PHE A 22 -4.41 -6.74 1.20
CA PHE A 22 -3.80 -7.46 2.32
C PHE A 22 -3.79 -6.63 3.61
N ILE A 23 -3.41 -5.35 3.53
CA ILE A 23 -3.41 -4.46 4.70
C ILE A 23 -4.84 -4.11 5.13
N SER A 24 -5.76 -3.93 4.18
CA SER A 24 -7.19 -3.73 4.51
C SER A 24 -7.73 -4.91 5.31
N LEU A 25 -7.51 -6.13 4.85
CA LEU A 25 -7.91 -7.36 5.54
C LEU A 25 -7.24 -7.48 6.91
N TYR A 26 -5.96 -7.11 7.02
CA TYR A 26 -5.26 -7.13 8.30
C TYR A 26 -5.89 -6.17 9.31
N VAL A 27 -6.19 -4.94 8.89
CA VAL A 27 -6.85 -3.94 9.73
C VAL A 27 -8.22 -4.45 10.18
N ASP A 28 -9.04 -4.90 9.23
CA ASP A 28 -10.41 -5.36 9.49
C ASP A 28 -10.47 -6.53 10.46
N ASN A 29 -9.51 -7.47 10.38
CA ASN A 29 -9.51 -8.68 11.19
C ASN A 29 -8.76 -8.54 12.52
N PHE A 30 -7.70 -7.73 12.61
CA PHE A 30 -6.80 -7.72 13.76
C PHE A 30 -6.71 -6.39 14.52
N ILE A 31 -7.10 -5.27 13.92
CA ILE A 31 -6.97 -3.95 14.54
C ILE A 31 -8.35 -3.37 14.87
N ASN A 32 -9.18 -3.17 13.86
CA ASN A 32 -10.45 -2.45 13.98
C ASN A 32 -11.38 -2.87 12.85
N ASN A 33 -12.59 -3.34 13.22
CA ASN A 33 -13.60 -3.83 12.28
C ASN A 33 -14.53 -2.72 11.73
N THR A 34 -14.16 -1.46 11.93
CA THR A 34 -14.90 -0.30 11.41
C THR A 34 -14.21 0.26 10.17
N SER A 35 -14.98 0.88 9.27
CA SER A 35 -14.47 1.41 7.99
C SER A 35 -13.51 2.61 8.12
N HIS A 36 -13.35 3.17 9.32
CA HIS A 36 -12.53 4.35 9.53
C HIS A 36 -11.10 3.99 9.91
N PHE A 37 -10.16 4.23 8.99
CA PHE A 37 -8.73 4.11 9.26
C PHE A 37 -8.19 5.39 9.91
N GLN A 38 -7.82 5.30 11.19
CA GLN A 38 -7.29 6.41 11.99
C GLN A 38 -5.79 6.26 12.26
N ILE A 39 -5.18 7.32 12.80
CA ILE A 39 -3.77 7.33 13.18
C ILE A 39 -3.41 6.21 14.18
N ASN A 40 -4.34 5.82 15.05
CA ASN A 40 -4.12 4.76 16.02
C ASN A 40 -4.08 3.38 15.38
N ASP A 41 -4.80 3.18 14.28
CA ASP A 41 -4.77 1.93 13.50
C ASP A 41 -3.47 1.85 12.70
N ALA A 42 -3.08 2.95 12.05
CA ALA A 42 -1.83 3.05 11.29
C ALA A 42 -0.58 2.69 12.12
N ARG A 43 -0.56 3.03 13.42
CA ARG A 43 0.55 2.72 14.34
C ARG A 43 0.67 1.23 14.68
N GLN A 44 -0.37 0.44 14.42
CA GLN A 44 -0.42 -0.99 14.71
C GLN A 44 -0.12 -1.86 13.48
N LEU A 45 0.05 -1.24 12.30
CA LEU A 45 0.38 -1.96 11.08
C LEU A 45 1.78 -2.59 11.18
N PRO A 46 1.94 -3.87 10.82
CA PRO A 46 3.24 -4.49 10.70
C PRO A 46 3.92 -3.96 9.44
N ILE A 47 4.90 -3.05 9.56
CA ILE A 47 5.63 -2.50 8.40
C ILE A 47 6.91 -3.29 8.16
N VAL A 48 6.96 -4.06 7.07
CA VAL A 48 8.15 -4.79 6.62
C VAL A 48 9.10 -3.84 5.89
N ILE A 49 10.41 -3.93 6.17
CA ILE A 49 11.43 -3.22 5.40
C ILE A 49 11.66 -4.00 4.09
N PRO A 50 11.40 -3.40 2.91
CA PRO A 50 11.40 -4.12 1.66
C PRO A 50 12.82 -4.40 1.15
N GLN A 51 12.97 -5.50 0.41
CA GLN A 51 14.17 -5.73 -0.39
C GLN A 51 14.22 -4.76 -1.57
N LYS A 52 15.43 -4.38 -1.99
CA LYS A 52 15.66 -3.41 -3.07
C LYS A 52 14.82 -3.67 -4.33
N LYS A 53 14.71 -4.93 -4.75
CA LYS A 53 13.93 -5.31 -5.95
C LYS A 53 12.44 -4.99 -5.80
N ILE A 54 11.81 -5.40 -4.70
CA ILE A 54 10.38 -5.15 -4.44
C ILE A 54 10.14 -3.64 -4.27
N PHE A 55 11.05 -2.96 -3.59
CA PHE A 55 10.97 -1.51 -3.38
C PHE A 55 10.98 -0.74 -4.71
N GLU A 56 11.89 -1.07 -5.64
CA GLU A 56 11.94 -0.45 -6.97
C GLU A 56 10.68 -0.76 -7.80
N SER A 57 10.14 -1.97 -7.70
CA SER A 57 8.87 -2.35 -8.35
C SER A 57 7.69 -1.53 -7.81
N LEU A 58 7.53 -1.44 -6.48
CA LEU A 58 6.50 -0.64 -5.85
C LEU A 58 6.65 0.84 -6.18
N GLN A 59 7.88 1.36 -6.21
CA GLN A 59 8.12 2.76 -6.55
C GLN A 59 7.62 3.11 -7.94
N LYS A 60 7.93 2.27 -8.94
CA LYS A 60 7.45 2.44 -10.32
C LYS A 60 5.93 2.37 -10.37
N LEU A 61 5.36 1.36 -9.73
CA LEU A 61 3.91 1.16 -9.71
C LEU A 61 3.17 2.37 -9.12
N VAL A 62 3.65 2.89 -8.00
CA VAL A 62 3.04 4.06 -7.35
C VAL A 62 3.18 5.32 -8.21
N ALA A 63 4.33 5.52 -8.85
CA ALA A 63 4.51 6.65 -9.77
C ALA A 63 3.53 6.57 -10.95
N ASP A 64 3.36 5.38 -11.54
CA ASP A 64 2.40 5.12 -12.60
C ASP A 64 0.97 5.42 -12.12
N CYS A 65 0.54 4.86 -11.00
CA CYS A 65 -0.78 5.10 -10.42
C CYS A 65 -1.05 6.58 -10.13
N ILE A 66 -0.07 7.31 -9.62
CA ILE A 66 -0.20 8.76 -9.37
C ILE A 66 -0.36 9.51 -10.70
N SER A 67 0.40 9.15 -11.73
CA SER A 67 0.28 9.77 -13.05
C SER A 67 -1.10 9.49 -13.69
N LEU A 68 -1.60 8.26 -13.56
CA LEU A 68 -2.91 7.87 -14.06
C LEU A 68 -4.03 8.65 -13.35
N LYS A 69 -3.98 8.73 -12.00
CA LYS A 69 -4.96 9.49 -11.21
C LYS A 69 -4.93 11.01 -11.45
N ARG A 70 -3.86 11.54 -12.05
CA ARG A 70 -3.77 12.95 -12.46
C ARG A 70 -4.41 13.24 -13.82
N THR A 71 -4.72 12.20 -14.59
CA THR A 71 -5.36 12.35 -15.90
C THR A 71 -6.85 12.69 -15.72
N ALA A 72 -7.41 13.49 -16.63
CA ALA A 72 -8.83 13.92 -16.55
C ALA A 72 -9.83 12.77 -16.75
N VAL A 73 -9.38 11.67 -17.36
CA VAL A 73 -10.16 10.46 -17.57
C VAL A 73 -9.46 9.33 -16.82
N ILE A 74 -10.19 8.66 -15.95
CA ILE A 74 -9.72 7.47 -15.24
C ILE A 74 -10.01 6.27 -16.12
N ASP A 75 -8.97 5.56 -16.54
CA ASP A 75 -9.09 4.25 -17.16
C ASP A 75 -9.28 3.21 -16.05
N GLU A 76 -10.53 2.78 -15.85
CA GLU A 76 -10.91 1.84 -14.78
C GLU A 76 -10.23 0.48 -14.95
N ILE A 77 -10.10 0.00 -16.19
CA ILE A 77 -9.48 -1.30 -16.49
C ILE A 77 -8.00 -1.26 -16.11
N LEU A 78 -7.29 -0.22 -16.56
CA LEU A 78 -5.87 -0.06 -16.23
C LEU A 78 -5.65 0.14 -14.72
N MET A 79 -6.56 0.84 -14.03
CA MET A 79 -6.51 0.99 -12.57
C MET A 79 -6.70 -0.35 -11.85
N GLU A 80 -7.60 -1.20 -12.33
CA GLU A 80 -7.82 -2.54 -11.77
C GLU A 80 -6.59 -3.44 -11.97
N GLU A 81 -5.96 -3.39 -13.14
CA GLU A 81 -4.68 -4.09 -13.39
C GLU A 81 -3.58 -3.62 -12.43
N LYS A 82 -3.47 -2.31 -12.21
CA LYS A 82 -2.47 -1.74 -11.28
C LYS A 82 -2.76 -2.10 -9.83
N GLN A 83 -4.04 -2.19 -9.45
CA GLN A 83 -4.45 -2.66 -8.13
C GLN A 83 -4.05 -4.13 -7.92
N TYR A 84 -4.30 -4.99 -8.90
CA TYR A 84 -3.87 -6.39 -8.87
C TYR A 84 -2.34 -6.53 -8.74
N GLU A 85 -1.56 -5.73 -9.49
CA GLU A 85 -0.10 -5.69 -9.36
C GLU A 85 0.36 -5.26 -7.96
N LEU A 86 -0.31 -4.26 -7.37
CA LEU A 86 -0.02 -3.78 -6.02
C LEU A 86 -0.25 -4.89 -5.00
N ASP A 87 -1.42 -5.52 -5.05
CA ASP A 87 -1.81 -6.56 -4.10
C ASP A 87 -0.88 -7.76 -4.17
N ARG A 88 -0.47 -8.17 -5.38
CA ARG A 88 0.53 -9.22 -5.59
C ARG A 88 1.89 -8.86 -4.98
N LEU A 89 2.39 -7.65 -5.22
CA LEU A 89 3.68 -7.22 -4.67
C LEU A 89 3.67 -7.12 -3.14
N VAL A 90 2.55 -6.69 -2.57
CA VAL A 90 2.40 -6.64 -1.11
C VAL A 90 2.32 -8.04 -0.52
N ARG A 91 1.54 -8.96 -1.09
CA ARG A 91 1.51 -10.36 -0.62
C ARG A 91 2.90 -11.01 -0.65
N LEU A 92 3.68 -10.79 -1.73
CA LEU A 92 5.07 -11.22 -1.83
C LEU A 92 5.95 -10.63 -0.71
N LEU A 93 5.81 -9.32 -0.45
CA LEU A 93 6.56 -8.62 0.60
C LEU A 93 6.32 -9.21 1.99
N TYR A 94 5.08 -9.64 2.28
CA TYR A 94 4.69 -10.25 3.55
C TYR A 94 4.86 -11.77 3.58
N GLY A 95 5.28 -12.39 2.48
CA GLY A 95 5.52 -13.83 2.40
C GLY A 95 4.25 -14.69 2.50
N VAL A 96 3.12 -14.15 2.03
CA VAL A 96 1.79 -14.79 2.07
C VAL A 96 1.30 -15.14 0.66
N GLU A 97 2.21 -15.55 -0.23
CA GLU A 97 1.84 -16.04 -1.55
C GLU A 97 1.12 -17.40 -1.41
N ASP A 98 0.02 -17.59 -2.16
CA ASP A 98 -0.69 -18.87 -2.29
C ASP A 98 0.13 -19.90 -3.09
#